data_AF-E8UA26-F1
#
_entry.id   AF-E8UA26-F1
#
_cell.length_a   1.000
_cell.length_b   1.000
_cell.length_c   1.000
_cell.angle_alpha   90.00
_cell.angle_beta   90.00
_cell.angle_gamma   90.00
#
_symmetry.space_group_name_H-M   'P 1'
#
loop_
_entity.id
_entity.type
_entity.pdbx_description
1 polymer ?
#
loop_
_entity_poly.entity_id
_entity_poly.type
_entity_poly.pdbx_seq_one_letter_code
_entity_poly.pdbx_strand_id
1 'polypeptide(L)'
;MCAHRAPTGPDVSIRPVTVAHLTVRRLAGAYRKAMRATWNGATIAQSDDTVVVEGNHYFPRDSVNDAYLIPSDTHTTCPWKGQASYYTLQVGDQQNRDAAWFYSTPSDAARRIAGRVAFWRGVTIEP
;
A
#
# COMPACT_ATOMS: atom_id res chain seq x y z
N MET A 1 -14.08 -7.17 -11.97
CA MET A 1 -13.61 -7.58 -10.63
C MET A 1 -12.83 -6.41 -10.05
N CYS A 2 -13.03 -6.09 -8.77
CA CYS A 2 -12.26 -5.01 -8.13
C CYS A 2 -10.86 -5.49 -7.74
N ALA A 3 -9.83 -4.67 -7.94
CA ALA A 3 -8.53 -4.91 -7.34
C ALA A 3 -8.62 -4.75 -5.82
N HIS A 4 -8.41 -5.85 -5.10
CA HIS A 4 -8.36 -5.90 -3.64
C HIS A 4 -7.39 -7.02 -3.21
N ARG A 5 -6.63 -6.81 -2.14
CA ARG A 5 -5.84 -7.88 -1.52
C ARG A 5 -6.78 -9.00 -1.04
N ALA A 6 -6.37 -10.25 -1.22
CA ALA A 6 -7.07 -11.38 -0.60
C ALA A 6 -6.99 -11.24 0.92
N PRO A 7 -8.04 -11.61 1.69
CA PRO A 7 -7.99 -11.56 3.14
C PRO A 7 -6.85 -12.44 3.63
N THR A 8 -5.85 -11.83 4.26
CA THR A 8 -4.87 -12.59 5.05
C THR A 8 -5.56 -13.05 6.33
N GLY A 9 -5.30 -14.28 6.76
CA GLY A 9 -5.84 -14.88 7.98
C GLY A 9 -5.59 -14.07 9.26
N PRO A 10 -6.09 -14.55 10.41
CA PRO A 10 -6.81 -13.74 11.38
C PRO A 10 -5.99 -12.64 12.05
N ASP A 11 -6.73 -11.55 12.30
CA ASP A 11 -6.43 -10.37 13.10
C ASP A 11 -5.61 -10.70 14.37
N VAL A 12 -4.40 -10.15 14.47
CA VAL A 12 -3.59 -10.23 15.68
C VAL A 12 -4.14 -9.22 16.67
N SER A 13 -4.98 -9.72 17.56
CA SER A 13 -5.43 -9.07 18.79
C SER A 13 -4.24 -8.45 19.55
N ILE A 14 -4.23 -7.12 19.63
CA ILE A 14 -3.28 -6.36 20.43
C ILE A 14 -3.63 -6.59 21.91
N ARG A 15 -2.79 -7.33 22.62
CA ARG A 15 -2.85 -7.40 24.09
C ARG A 15 -2.36 -6.08 24.70
N PRO A 16 -3.01 -5.53 25.73
CA PRO A 16 -2.55 -4.32 26.38
C PRO A 16 -1.28 -4.60 27.18
N VAL A 17 -0.22 -3.83 26.92
CA VAL A 17 0.95 -3.76 27.79
C VAL A 17 0.67 -2.68 28.83
N THR A 18 0.64 -3.05 30.10
CA THR A 18 0.57 -2.09 31.22
C THR A 18 1.86 -1.28 31.26
N VAL A 19 1.77 0.03 30.98
CA VAL A 19 2.91 0.95 31.12
C VAL A 19 2.79 1.69 32.45
N ALA A 20 3.80 1.54 33.30
CA ALA A 20 3.97 2.30 34.53
C ALA A 20 4.19 3.79 34.20
N HIS A 21 3.56 4.67 34.98
CA HIS A 21 3.60 6.13 34.84
C HIS A 21 5.04 6.68 34.74
N LEU A 22 5.41 7.14 33.55
CA LEU A 22 6.51 8.07 33.33
C LEU A 22 5.93 9.30 32.63
N THR A 23 6.18 10.46 33.21
CA THR A 23 5.64 11.77 32.83
C THR A 23 6.20 12.19 31.47
N VAL A 24 5.51 11.85 30.37
CA VAL A 24 5.90 12.28 29.03
C VAL A 24 5.47 13.73 28.81
N ARG A 25 6.45 14.65 28.81
CA ARG A 25 6.25 16.02 28.31
C ARG A 25 5.81 15.94 26.85
N ARG A 26 4.67 16.57 26.53
CA ARG A 26 4.06 16.64 25.20
C ARG A 26 5.09 17.10 24.15
N LEU A 27 5.57 16.16 23.32
CA LEU A 27 6.05 16.48 21.98
C LEU A 27 4.84 16.45 21.06
N ALA A 28 4.17 17.59 20.91
CA ALA A 28 3.14 17.79 19.90
C ALA A 28 3.81 17.91 18.52
N GLY A 29 4.34 16.79 18.04
CA GLY A 29 4.93 16.55 16.72
C GLY A 29 4.75 15.06 16.45
N ALA A 30 3.51 14.69 16.13
CA ALA A 30 3.02 13.32 16.16
C ALA A 30 3.90 12.35 15.34
N TYR A 31 4.27 11.28 16.01
CA TYR A 31 4.89 10.04 15.56
C TYR A 31 4.05 9.36 14.45
N ARG A 32 3.96 9.95 13.25
CA ARG A 32 3.34 9.27 12.10
C ARG A 32 4.24 8.10 11.69
N LYS A 33 3.79 6.88 12.01
CA LYS A 33 4.52 5.67 11.67
C LYS A 33 4.49 5.50 10.15
N ALA A 34 5.64 5.66 9.49
CA ALA A 34 5.75 5.53 8.05
C ALA A 34 5.51 4.08 7.64
N MET A 35 4.59 3.87 6.70
CA MET A 35 4.33 2.55 6.14
C MET A 35 5.39 2.24 5.07
N ARG A 36 5.71 0.96 4.91
CA ARG A 36 6.66 0.44 3.95
C ARG A 36 6.08 -0.76 3.23
N ALA A 37 6.27 -0.80 1.91
CA ALA A 37 5.95 -1.94 1.06
C ALA A 37 7.26 -2.64 0.67
N THR A 38 7.43 -3.88 1.08
CA THR A 38 8.65 -4.67 0.80
C THR A 38 8.34 -5.94 0.04
N TRP A 39 9.23 -6.28 -0.90
CA TRP A 39 9.17 -7.54 -1.64
C TRP A 39 10.59 -7.97 -2.02
N ASN A 40 10.92 -9.24 -1.81
CA ASN A 40 12.26 -9.79 -2.06
C ASN A 40 13.41 -9.00 -1.42
N GLY A 41 13.20 -8.49 -0.20
CA GLY A 41 14.19 -7.69 0.53
C GLY A 41 14.35 -6.25 0.02
N ALA A 42 13.71 -5.87 -1.09
CA ALA A 42 13.70 -4.50 -1.58
C ALA A 42 12.53 -3.71 -0.97
N THR A 43 12.78 -2.43 -0.68
CA THR A 43 11.73 -1.47 -0.33
C THR A 43 11.19 -0.85 -1.62
N ILE A 44 9.95 -1.20 -1.97
CA ILE A 44 9.28 -0.76 -3.19
C ILE A 44 8.65 0.61 -2.98
N ALA A 45 8.08 0.87 -1.80
CA ALA A 45 7.53 2.17 -1.43
C ALA A 45 7.65 2.41 0.07
N GLN A 46 7.78 3.68 0.47
CA GLN A 46 7.76 4.07 1.88
C GLN A 46 7.15 5.47 2.05
N SER A 47 6.13 5.61 2.88
CA SER A 47 5.46 6.90 3.11
C SER A 47 4.67 6.91 4.43
N ASP A 48 4.62 8.08 5.06
CA ASP A 48 3.72 8.40 6.18
C ASP A 48 2.38 9.04 5.73
N ASP A 49 2.18 9.18 4.42
CA ASP A 49 0.96 9.68 3.78
C ASP A 49 0.26 8.58 2.96
N THR A 50 -0.01 7.42 3.58
CA THR A 50 -0.82 6.39 2.91
C THR A 50 -2.32 6.59 3.14
N VAL A 51 -3.13 6.26 2.14
CA VAL A 51 -4.60 6.23 2.24
C VAL A 51 -5.07 4.79 2.30
N VAL A 52 -5.90 4.42 3.27
CA VAL A 52 -6.44 3.06 3.38
C VAL A 52 -7.83 2.97 2.75
N VAL A 53 -8.02 2.00 1.85
CA VAL A 53 -9.34 1.66 1.25
C VAL A 53 -9.47 0.14 1.21
N GLU A 54 -10.53 -0.42 1.81
CA GLU A 54 -10.78 -1.86 1.87
C GLU A 54 -9.56 -2.65 2.38
N GLY A 55 -8.88 -2.13 3.41
CA GLY A 55 -7.69 -2.76 4.01
C GLY A 55 -6.40 -2.62 3.18
N ASN A 56 -6.42 -1.96 2.03
CA ASN A 56 -5.24 -1.75 1.20
C ASN A 56 -4.64 -0.36 1.46
N HIS A 57 -3.32 -0.29 1.67
CA HIS A 57 -2.58 0.96 1.73
C HIS A 57 -2.25 1.46 0.31
N TYR A 58 -2.68 2.67 0.01
CA TYR A 58 -2.39 3.39 -1.23
C TYR A 58 -1.31 4.43 -0.97
N PHE A 59 -0.12 4.16 -1.49
CA PHE A 59 1.06 4.99 -1.39
C PHE A 59 1.01 6.13 -2.42
N PRO A 60 1.44 7.35 -2.05
CA PRO A 60 1.72 8.42 -3.00
C PRO A 60 2.64 7.92 -4.12
N ARG A 61 2.40 8.31 -5.37
CA ARG A 61 3.14 7.80 -6.53
C ARG A 61 4.64 8.10 -6.47
N ASP A 62 4.98 9.27 -5.96
CA ASP A 62 6.33 9.79 -5.72
C ASP A 62 7.09 9.03 -4.62
N SER A 63 6.37 8.36 -3.71
CA SER A 63 6.95 7.50 -2.68
C SER A 63 7.29 6.08 -3.16
N VAL A 64 6.94 5.75 -4.41
CA VAL A 64 7.18 4.43 -5.02
C VAL A 64 8.44 4.49 -5.87
N ASN A 65 9.34 3.53 -5.67
CA ASN A 65 10.56 3.43 -6.43
C ASN A 65 10.30 2.81 -7.81
N ASP A 66 10.40 3.65 -8.84
CA ASP A 66 10.19 3.28 -10.23
C ASP A 66 11.18 2.25 -10.78
N ALA A 67 12.35 2.12 -10.17
CA ALA A 67 13.34 1.11 -10.57
C ALA A 67 12.83 -0.33 -10.45
N TYR A 68 11.77 -0.54 -9.65
CA TYR A 68 11.15 -1.85 -9.45
C TYR A 68 9.83 -2.03 -10.20
N LEU A 69 9.37 -1.04 -10.97
CA LEU A 69 8.08 -1.10 -11.67
C LEU A 69 8.27 -1.35 -13.17
N ILE A 70 7.59 -2.39 -13.67
CA ILE A 70 7.41 -2.61 -15.10
C ILE A 70 5.94 -2.35 -15.45
N PRO A 71 5.64 -1.51 -16.46
CA PRO A 71 4.28 -1.35 -16.97
C PRO A 71 3.65 -2.68 -17.37
N SER A 72 2.36 -2.84 -17.10
CA SER A 72 1.57 -3.99 -17.53
C SER A 72 0.39 -3.52 -18.36
N ASP A 73 0.07 -4.24 -19.43
CA ASP A 73 -1.13 -4.01 -20.24
C ASP A 73 -2.41 -4.51 -19.56
N THR A 74 -2.27 -5.15 -18.40
CA THR A 74 -3.41 -5.67 -17.63
C THR A 74 -4.25 -4.52 -17.08
N HIS A 75 -5.57 -4.65 -17.24
CA HIS A 75 -6.55 -3.71 -16.70
C HIS A 75 -7.74 -4.47 -16.12
N THR A 76 -8.34 -3.96 -15.05
CA THR A 76 -9.59 -4.51 -14.50
C THR A 76 -10.58 -3.40 -14.17
N THR A 77 -11.87 -3.69 -14.29
CA THR A 77 -12.93 -2.73 -13.97
C THR A 77 -13.58 -3.08 -12.64
N CYS A 78 -13.59 -2.09 -11.74
CA CYS A 78 -14.31 -2.11 -10.48
C CYS A 78 -15.54 -1.19 -10.57
N PRO A 79 -16.77 -1.67 -10.24
CA PRO A 79 -18.00 -0.90 -10.42
C PRO A 79 -17.98 0.47 -9.74
N TRP A 80 -17.31 0.59 -8.59
CA TRP A 80 -17.33 1.82 -7.80
C TRP A 80 -16.02 2.59 -7.82
N LYS A 81 -14.87 1.97 -8.15
CA LYS A 81 -13.57 2.67 -8.18
C LYS A 81 -13.16 3.13 -9.58
N GLY A 82 -13.66 2.49 -10.63
CA GLY A 82 -13.22 2.74 -12.02
C GLY A 82 -12.27 1.66 -12.55
N GLN A 83 -11.43 2.04 -13.52
CA GLN A 83 -10.47 1.14 -14.16
C GLN A 83 -9.14 1.12 -13.39
N ALA A 84 -8.72 -0.06 -12.95
CA ALA A 84 -7.40 -0.30 -12.39
C ALA A 84 -6.40 -0.62 -13.50
N SER A 85 -5.21 -0.04 -13.40
CA SER A 85 -4.02 -0.38 -14.17
C SER A 85 -3.00 -1.04 -13.25
N TYR A 86 -2.08 -1.82 -13.82
CA TYR A 86 -1.15 -2.66 -13.05
C TYR A 86 0.31 -2.39 -13.41
N TYR A 87 1.18 -2.66 -12.44
CA TYR A 87 2.61 -2.81 -12.63
C TYR A 87 3.04 -4.21 -12.20
N THR A 88 3.96 -4.79 -12.97
CA THR A 88 4.75 -5.95 -12.54
C THR A 88 5.92 -5.45 -11.71
N LEU A 89 6.17 -6.07 -10.55
CA LEU A 89 7.36 -5.74 -9.77
C LEU A 89 8.55 -6.55 -10.30
N GLN A 90 9.72 -5.94 -10.36
CA GLN A 90 10.98 -6.62 -10.65
C GLN A 90 12.03 -6.26 -9.61
N VAL A 91 12.63 -7.27 -8.98
CA VAL A 91 13.73 -7.12 -8.03
C VAL A 91 14.79 -8.16 -8.40
N GLY A 92 15.92 -7.68 -8.91
CA GLY A 92 16.91 -8.56 -9.56
C GLY A 92 16.29 -9.30 -10.75
N ASP A 93 16.48 -10.62 -10.78
CA ASP A 93 15.96 -11.50 -11.84
C ASP A 93 14.53 -12.03 -11.54
N GLN A 94 13.95 -11.67 -10.40
CA GLN A 94 12.62 -12.12 -10.01
C GLN A 94 11.55 -11.11 -10.40
N GLN A 95 10.43 -11.61 -10.93
CA GLN A 95 9.26 -10.81 -11.27
C GLN A 95 8.02 -11.22 -10.48
N ASN A 96 7.24 -10.24 -10.03
CA ASN A 96 5.92 -10.42 -9.45
C ASN A 96 4.88 -9.77 -10.33
N ARG A 97 4.31 -10.58 -11.23
CA ARG A 97 3.40 -10.10 -12.27
C ARG A 97 2.19 -9.39 -11.65
N ASP A 98 1.86 -8.21 -12.18
CA ASP A 98 0.70 -7.40 -11.79
C ASP A 98 0.59 -7.17 -10.27
N ALA A 99 1.70 -7.11 -9.54
CA ALA A 99 1.73 -7.06 -8.07
C ALA A 99 1.53 -5.67 -7.46
N ALA A 100 1.56 -4.64 -8.30
CA ALA A 100 1.13 -3.29 -7.97
C ALA A 100 -0.07 -2.90 -8.83
N TRP A 101 -1.00 -2.13 -8.28
CA TRP A 101 -2.10 -1.54 -9.05
C TRP A 101 -2.38 -0.10 -8.62
N PHE A 102 -3.01 0.64 -9.53
CA PHE A 102 -3.40 2.02 -9.31
C PHE A 102 -4.64 2.37 -10.13
N TYR A 103 -5.29 3.48 -9.78
CA TYR A 103 -6.39 4.06 -10.53
C TYR A 103 -5.96 5.43 -11.02
N SER A 104 -5.72 5.59 -12.32
CA SER A 104 -5.35 6.89 -12.91
C SER A 104 -6.50 7.89 -12.81
N THR A 105 -7.69 7.47 -13.20
CA THR A 105 -8.94 8.25 -13.18
C THR A 105 -10.01 7.47 -12.41
N PRO A 106 -9.93 7.42 -11.07
CA PRO A 106 -10.97 6.76 -10.28
C PRO A 106 -12.29 7.54 -10.34
N SER A 107 -13.36 6.90 -9.89
CA SER A 107 -14.64 7.59 -9.64
C SER A 107 -14.52 8.65 -8.55
N ASP A 108 -15.51 9.54 -8.45
CA ASP A 108 -15.58 10.55 -7.39
C ASP A 108 -15.54 9.96 -5.99
N ALA A 109 -16.18 8.80 -5.79
CA ALA A 109 -16.20 8.08 -4.52
C ALA A 109 -14.80 7.56 -4.12
N ALA A 110 -13.93 7.32 -5.10
CA ALA A 110 -12.56 6.83 -4.92
C ALA A 110 -11.48 7.90 -5.22
N ARG A 111 -11.84 9.18 -5.39
CA ARG A 111 -10.90 10.25 -5.79
C ARG A 111 -9.65 10.36 -4.92
N ARG A 112 -9.74 10.00 -3.63
CA ARG A 112 -8.63 10.06 -2.68
C ARG A 112 -7.47 9.10 -2.99
N ILE A 113 -7.70 8.08 -3.83
CA ILE A 113 -6.67 7.13 -4.28
C ILE A 113 -6.22 7.37 -5.73
N ALA A 114 -6.61 8.49 -6.34
CA ALA A 114 -6.20 8.85 -7.70
C ALA A 114 -4.67 8.88 -7.82
N GLY A 115 -4.13 8.12 -8.78
CA GLY A 115 -2.69 7.99 -9.04
C GLY A 115 -1.89 7.27 -7.95
N ARG A 116 -2.49 6.89 -6.82
CA ARG A 116 -1.80 6.20 -5.72
C ARG A 116 -1.69 4.71 -6.00
N VAL A 117 -0.61 4.10 -5.52
CA VAL A 117 -0.26 2.70 -5.82
C VAL A 117 -0.48 1.83 -4.59
N ALA A 118 -1.11 0.68 -4.78
CA ALA A 118 -1.26 -0.35 -3.76
C ALA A 118 -0.64 -1.67 -4.23
N PHE A 119 -0.36 -2.58 -3.27
CA PHE A 119 0.43 -3.79 -3.50
C PHE A 119 -0.20 -5.05 -2.90
N TRP A 120 0.03 -6.20 -3.54
CA TRP A 120 -0.48 -7.53 -3.13
C TRP A 120 0.49 -8.64 -3.56
N ARG A 121 0.02 -9.90 -3.65
CA ARG A 121 0.80 -11.06 -4.15
C ARG A 121 2.14 -11.27 -3.43
N GLY A 122 2.12 -11.24 -2.11
CA GLY A 122 3.32 -11.47 -1.28
C GLY A 122 4.16 -10.21 -0.99
N VAL A 123 3.72 -9.02 -1.42
CA VAL A 123 4.27 -7.75 -0.92
C VAL A 123 3.83 -7.57 0.54
N THR A 124 4.79 -7.35 1.43
CA THR A 124 4.58 -7.09 2.86
C THR A 124 4.36 -5.60 3.08
N ILE A 125 3.31 -5.27 3.83
CA ILE A 125 2.97 -3.89 4.20
C ILE A 125 3.08 -3.78 5.72
N GLU A 126 4.00 -2.96 6.20
CA GLU A 126 4.29 -2.81 7.63
C GLU A 126 4.78 -1.39 7.97
N PRO A 127 4.69 -0.95 9.23
CA PRO A 127 5.22 0.35 9.65
C PRO A 127 6.73 0.40 9.93
#